data_AF-A0A380P183-F1
#
_entry.id   AF-A0A380P183-F1
#
_cell.length_a   1.000
_cell.length_b   1.000
_cell.length_c   1.000
_cell.angle_alpha   90.00
_cell.angle_beta   90.00
_cell.angle_gamma   90.00
#
_symmetry.space_group_name_H-M   'P 1'
#
loop_
_entity.id
_entity.type
_entity.pdbx_description
1 polymer ?
#
loop_
_entity_poly.entity_id
_entity_poly.type
_entity_poly.pdbx_seq_one_letter_code
_entity_poly.pdbx_strand_id
1 'polypeptide(L)'
;MNQSQTPLTNTTYGLVNADCFAEHLDNAQTTDWSSASSLTLATISSLSRGYNLSHLMDQFTAWYARGDYTADRSVQMSDRTTIRSIEHYMINHDPFSSGSHQEQVVDNGALLRIMPVVLFLNTEYGDDFVIDDPAMLTLHQITGLTHNQPTALITNGIYVMFVNELMAGETPVDALEIAIDTAYDYYSKHNIFQEALIHFDQLNTPDFKIVILNHSLRQI
;
A
#
# COMPACT_ATOMS: atom_id res chain seq x y z
N MET A 1 10.32 40.01 3.39
CA MET A 1 11.60 39.71 4.06
C MET A 1 12.13 38.42 3.45
N ASN A 2 13.32 38.46 2.85
CA ASN A 2 13.93 37.30 2.21
C ASN A 2 14.47 36.37 3.32
N GLN A 3 13.81 35.24 3.56
CA GLN A 3 14.33 34.22 4.48
C GLN A 3 15.43 33.43 3.75
N SER A 4 16.61 33.35 4.36
CA SER A 4 17.75 32.61 3.80
C SER A 4 17.43 31.11 3.72
N GLN A 5 17.60 30.55 2.53
CA GLN A 5 17.50 29.11 2.31
C GLN A 5 18.65 28.40 3.03
N THR A 6 18.29 27.52 3.95
CA THR A 6 19.20 26.65 4.70
C THR A 6 18.74 25.21 4.52
N PRO A 7 19.59 24.20 4.72
CA PRO A 7 19.18 22.80 4.67
C PRO A 7 18.01 22.48 5.60
N LEU A 8 17.91 23.17 6.74
CA LEU A 8 16.76 23.10 7.66
C LEU A 8 15.50 23.68 7.02
N THR A 9 15.52 24.86 6.41
CA THR A 9 14.32 25.39 5.76
C THR A 9 13.86 24.56 4.57
N ASN A 10 14.74 23.93 3.79
CA ASN A 10 14.32 23.09 2.65
C ASN A 10 13.83 21.68 3.06
N THR A 11 14.34 21.11 4.15
CA THR A 11 13.91 19.77 4.62
C THR A 11 12.71 19.85 5.56
N THR A 12 12.58 20.95 6.29
CA THR A 12 11.52 21.15 7.29
C THR A 12 10.35 21.97 6.75
N TYR A 13 10.39 22.54 5.53
CA TYR A 13 9.17 23.13 4.94
C TYR A 13 8.04 22.08 4.78
N GLY A 14 8.39 20.80 4.65
CA GLY A 14 7.45 19.67 4.69
C GLY A 14 6.99 19.30 6.10
N LEU A 15 7.84 19.45 7.13
CA LEU A 15 7.52 19.21 8.53
C LEU A 15 6.74 20.36 9.16
N VAL A 16 7.07 21.63 8.88
CA VAL A 16 6.29 22.80 9.31
C VAL A 16 4.95 22.85 8.58
N ASN A 17 4.87 22.43 7.30
CA ASN A 17 3.57 22.23 6.68
C ASN A 17 2.85 21.04 7.29
N ALA A 18 3.50 19.89 7.55
CA ALA A 18 2.86 18.74 8.19
C ALA A 18 2.36 19.08 9.60
N ASP A 19 3.12 19.85 10.37
CA ASP A 19 2.79 20.33 11.71
C ASP A 19 1.72 21.43 11.65
N CYS A 20 1.75 22.34 10.68
CA CYS A 20 0.66 23.31 10.44
C CYS A 20 -0.62 22.64 9.90
N PHE A 21 -0.50 21.58 9.10
CA PHE A 21 -1.62 20.76 8.64
C PHE A 21 -2.17 19.93 9.81
N ALA A 22 -1.30 19.41 10.69
CA ALA A 22 -1.67 18.75 11.93
C ALA A 22 -2.33 19.72 12.92
N GLU A 23 -1.84 20.95 13.07
CA GLU A 23 -2.46 22.00 13.88
C GLU A 23 -3.80 22.48 13.29
N HIS A 24 -3.96 22.52 11.95
CA HIS A 24 -5.26 22.78 11.33
C HIS A 24 -6.24 21.61 11.52
N LEU A 25 -5.74 20.38 11.60
CA LEU A 25 -6.52 19.22 12.01
C LEU A 25 -6.91 19.30 13.49
N ASP A 26 -6.04 19.78 14.38
CA ASP A 26 -6.35 19.95 15.82
C ASP A 26 -7.47 20.96 16.10
N ASN A 27 -7.70 21.93 15.20
CA ASN A 27 -8.85 22.84 15.31
C ASN A 27 -10.19 22.21 14.89
N ALA A 28 -10.17 21.00 14.34
CA ALA A 28 -11.33 20.14 14.17
C ALA A 28 -11.20 18.95 15.11
N GLN A 29 -11.95 18.94 16.22
CA GLN A 29 -12.03 17.81 17.14
C GLN A 29 -12.29 16.47 16.42
N THR A 30 -11.27 15.73 16.01
CA THR A 30 -11.38 14.33 15.62
C THR A 30 -10.15 13.59 16.15
N THR A 31 -10.31 12.94 17.29
CA THR A 31 -9.28 12.06 17.90
C THR A 31 -9.38 10.64 17.34
N ASP A 32 -9.76 10.49 16.07
CA ASP A 32 -10.10 9.21 15.44
C ASP A 32 -9.09 8.80 14.36
N TRP A 33 -8.98 7.49 14.09
CA TRP A 33 -8.10 6.94 13.05
C TRP A 33 -8.61 7.23 11.64
N SER A 34 -7.73 7.16 10.63
CA SER A 34 -8.05 7.50 9.23
C SER A 34 -8.80 6.39 8.48
N SER A 35 -9.26 6.70 7.27
CA SER A 35 -9.83 5.72 6.32
C SER A 35 -8.92 4.53 6.05
N ALA A 36 -7.60 4.73 6.00
CA ALA A 36 -6.63 3.65 5.85
C ALA A 36 -6.74 2.62 7.00
N SER A 37 -6.90 3.09 8.24
CA SER A 37 -7.07 2.20 9.40
C SER A 37 -8.40 1.46 9.34
N SER A 38 -9.50 2.17 9.03
CA SER A 38 -10.83 1.58 8.90
C SER A 38 -10.90 0.52 7.80
N LEU A 39 -10.32 0.80 6.62
CA LEU A 39 -10.25 -0.15 5.51
C LEU A 39 -9.31 -1.32 5.80
N THR A 40 -8.25 -1.12 6.59
CA THR A 40 -7.41 -2.20 7.11
C THR A 40 -8.22 -3.13 8.03
N LEU A 41 -9.03 -2.58 8.94
CA LEU A 41 -9.93 -3.37 9.79
C LEU A 41 -10.99 -4.12 8.97
N ALA A 42 -11.54 -3.50 7.93
CA ALA A 42 -12.44 -4.15 6.99
C ALA A 42 -11.75 -5.33 6.28
N THR A 43 -10.49 -5.17 5.84
CA THR A 43 -9.68 -6.25 5.28
C THR A 43 -9.48 -7.39 6.27
N ILE A 44 -9.09 -7.10 7.51
CA ILE A 44 -8.94 -8.11 8.58
C ILE A 44 -10.27 -8.85 8.81
N SER A 45 -11.38 -8.12 8.91
CA SER A 45 -12.70 -8.70 9.12
C SER A 45 -13.10 -9.66 8.00
N SER A 46 -12.73 -9.36 6.74
CA SER A 46 -13.02 -10.26 5.63
C SER A 46 -12.09 -11.47 5.63
N LEU A 47 -10.78 -11.26 5.67
CA LEU A 47 -9.78 -12.33 5.57
C LEU A 47 -9.82 -13.32 6.74
N SER A 48 -10.26 -12.89 7.93
CA SER A 48 -10.53 -13.79 9.06
C SER A 48 -11.60 -14.84 8.78
N ARG A 49 -12.36 -14.71 7.68
CA ARG A 49 -13.36 -15.67 7.21
C ARG A 49 -12.89 -16.45 5.97
N GLY A 50 -11.64 -16.29 5.58
CA GLY A 50 -11.06 -16.86 4.37
C GLY A 50 -11.09 -15.91 3.17
N TYR A 51 -10.52 -16.36 2.07
CA TYR A 51 -10.40 -15.58 0.84
C TYR A 51 -11.75 -15.43 0.12
N ASN A 52 -12.34 -14.23 0.15
CA ASN A 52 -13.56 -13.88 -0.57
C ASN A 52 -13.58 -12.39 -0.96
N LEU A 53 -13.39 -12.11 -2.26
CA LEU A 53 -13.31 -10.75 -2.80
C LEU A 53 -14.63 -9.98 -2.69
N SER A 54 -15.77 -10.63 -2.95
CA SER A 54 -17.08 -10.00 -2.82
C SER A 54 -17.35 -9.59 -1.37
N HIS A 55 -17.09 -10.48 -0.42
CA HIS A 55 -17.23 -10.15 1.00
C HIS A 55 -16.27 -9.02 1.41
N LEU A 56 -15.05 -8.99 0.89
CA LEU A 56 -14.12 -7.89 1.15
C LEU A 56 -14.66 -6.54 0.63
N MET A 57 -15.19 -6.52 -0.60
CA MET A 57 -15.83 -5.32 -1.15
C MET A 57 -17.11 -4.94 -0.40
N ASP A 58 -17.90 -5.91 0.08
CA ASP A 58 -19.06 -5.64 0.92
C ASP A 58 -18.65 -4.92 2.22
N GLN A 59 -17.51 -5.27 2.83
CA GLN A 59 -16.99 -4.57 4.00
C GLN A 59 -16.53 -3.14 3.67
N PHE A 60 -15.98 -2.89 2.48
CA PHE A 60 -15.65 -1.52 2.04
C PHE A 60 -16.90 -0.70 1.74
N THR A 61 -17.91 -1.30 1.12
CA THR A 61 -19.22 -0.67 0.94
C THR A 61 -19.89 -0.36 2.29
N ALA A 62 -19.76 -1.25 3.28
CA ALA A 62 -20.24 -1.03 4.64
C ALA A 62 -19.56 0.17 5.32
N TRP A 63 -18.23 0.27 5.20
CA TRP A 63 -17.47 1.44 5.65
C TRP A 63 -17.96 2.71 4.94
N TYR A 64 -18.03 2.69 3.60
CA TYR A 64 -18.41 3.85 2.79
C TYR A 64 -19.83 4.35 3.08
N ALA A 65 -20.80 3.43 3.19
CA ALA A 65 -22.22 3.79 3.31
C ALA A 65 -22.69 4.01 4.75
N ARG A 66 -22.05 3.36 5.74
CA ARG A 66 -22.53 3.34 7.14
C ARG A 66 -21.50 3.79 8.18
N GLY A 67 -20.28 4.11 7.76
CA GLY A 67 -19.19 4.41 8.69
C GLY A 67 -18.79 3.19 9.54
N ASP A 68 -19.02 1.97 9.05
CA ASP A 68 -18.51 0.78 9.76
C ASP A 68 -16.97 0.84 9.83
N TYR A 69 -16.37 0.35 10.92
CA TYR A 69 -14.93 0.44 11.20
C TYR A 69 -14.37 1.83 11.50
N THR A 70 -15.20 2.88 11.54
CA THR A 70 -14.81 4.18 12.09
C THR A 70 -15.19 4.26 13.57
N ALA A 71 -14.47 5.08 14.35
CA ALA A 71 -14.66 5.13 15.79
C ALA A 71 -16.02 5.72 16.19
N ASP A 72 -16.53 6.69 15.42
CA ASP A 72 -17.75 7.45 15.70
C ASP A 72 -18.84 7.30 14.61
N ARG A 73 -18.65 6.39 13.63
CA ARG A 73 -19.47 6.26 12.41
C ARG A 73 -19.45 7.50 11.49
N SER A 74 -18.44 8.35 11.61
CA SER A 74 -18.26 9.51 10.72
C SER A 74 -17.80 9.13 9.31
N VAL A 75 -18.06 10.05 8.39
CA VAL A 75 -17.53 10.01 7.03
C VAL A 75 -16.05 10.35 7.07
N GLN A 76 -15.22 9.42 6.60
CA GLN A 76 -13.79 9.62 6.47
C GLN A 76 -13.42 9.92 5.02
N MET A 77 -12.45 10.80 4.82
CA MET A 77 -11.90 11.08 3.50
C MET A 77 -11.00 9.92 3.05
N SER A 78 -11.14 9.50 1.79
CA SER A 78 -10.25 8.53 1.13
C SER A 78 -9.89 9.04 -0.26
N ASP A 79 -8.86 8.46 -0.86
CA ASP A 79 -8.48 8.74 -2.24
C ASP A 79 -9.62 8.45 -3.22
N ARG A 80 -9.62 9.16 -4.35
CA ARG A 80 -10.71 9.10 -5.34
C ARG A 80 -10.82 7.73 -5.99
N THR A 81 -9.72 7.01 -6.11
CA THR A 81 -9.67 5.70 -6.75
C THR A 81 -10.37 4.65 -5.91
N THR A 82 -10.12 4.64 -4.60
CA THR A 82 -10.83 3.81 -3.63
C THR A 82 -12.32 4.09 -3.65
N ILE A 83 -12.73 5.36 -3.54
CA ILE A 83 -14.15 5.74 -3.52
C ILE A 83 -14.86 5.30 -4.80
N ARG A 84 -14.30 5.62 -5.98
CA ARG A 84 -14.89 5.24 -7.28
C ARG A 84 -15.01 3.73 -7.45
N SER A 85 -14.03 2.98 -6.96
CA SER A 85 -14.05 1.51 -7.08
C SER A 85 -15.13 0.89 -6.20
N ILE A 86 -15.35 1.43 -5.00
CA ILE A 86 -16.46 1.04 -4.12
C ILE A 86 -17.79 1.38 -4.78
N GLU A 87 -17.95 2.60 -5.30
CA GLU A 87 -19.17 3.01 -6.02
C GLU A 87 -19.44 2.12 -7.25
N HIS A 88 -18.40 1.77 -8.01
CA HIS A 88 -18.51 0.88 -9.15
C HIS A 88 -18.97 -0.51 -8.74
N TYR A 89 -18.43 -1.06 -7.65
CA TYR A 89 -18.89 -2.33 -7.08
C TYR A 89 -20.33 -2.26 -6.57
N MET A 90 -20.74 -1.16 -5.92
CA MET A 90 -22.13 -1.00 -5.46
C MET A 90 -23.16 -1.03 -6.58
N ILE A 91 -22.77 -0.66 -7.81
CA ILE A 91 -23.65 -0.68 -8.98
C ILE A 91 -23.66 -2.07 -9.63
N ASN A 92 -22.48 -2.67 -9.83
CA ASN A 92 -22.34 -3.87 -10.66
C ASN A 92 -22.30 -5.18 -9.86
N HIS A 93 -22.01 -5.13 -8.56
CA HIS A 93 -21.79 -6.27 -7.67
C HIS A 93 -20.74 -7.26 -8.18
N ASP A 94 -19.78 -6.76 -8.98
CA ASP A 94 -18.68 -7.56 -9.52
C ASP A 94 -17.34 -7.03 -8.97
N PRO A 95 -16.64 -7.80 -8.11
CA PRO A 95 -15.37 -7.36 -7.55
C PRO A 95 -14.22 -7.37 -8.57
N PHE A 96 -14.34 -8.09 -9.69
CA PHE A 96 -13.27 -8.19 -10.67
C PHE A 96 -13.19 -6.98 -11.60
N SER A 97 -14.30 -6.24 -11.74
CA SER A 97 -14.35 -4.99 -12.51
C SER A 97 -14.33 -3.73 -11.64
N SER A 98 -14.27 -3.85 -10.30
CA SER A 98 -14.40 -2.70 -9.41
C SER A 98 -13.22 -1.72 -9.49
N GLY A 99 -11.99 -2.24 -9.55
CA GLY A 99 -10.80 -1.40 -9.47
C GLY A 99 -10.49 -0.58 -10.71
N SER A 100 -9.82 0.55 -10.51
CA SER A 100 -9.41 1.45 -11.60
C SER A 100 -8.27 0.88 -12.43
N HIS A 101 -8.43 0.90 -13.75
CA HIS A 101 -7.40 0.54 -14.75
C HIS A 101 -6.67 1.76 -15.35
N GLN A 102 -6.92 2.97 -14.85
CA GLN A 102 -6.40 4.21 -15.45
C GLN A 102 -4.93 4.48 -15.08
N GLU A 103 -3.99 4.23 -16.00
CA GLU A 103 -2.53 4.36 -15.80
C GLU A 103 -2.02 5.67 -15.16
N GLN A 104 -2.80 6.76 -15.19
CA GLN A 104 -2.43 8.06 -14.64
C GLN A 104 -2.77 8.23 -13.14
N VAL A 105 -3.35 7.21 -12.50
CA VAL A 105 -3.68 7.25 -11.09
C VAL A 105 -2.44 6.96 -10.25
N VAL A 106 -2.10 7.87 -9.35
CA VAL A 106 -0.92 7.80 -8.46
C VAL A 106 -1.35 7.62 -6.98
N ASP A 107 -2.60 7.24 -6.75
CA ASP A 107 -3.13 7.04 -5.40
C ASP A 107 -2.52 5.79 -4.74
N ASN A 108 -2.22 5.86 -3.44
CA ASN A 108 -1.57 4.78 -2.68
C ASN A 108 -2.54 4.02 -1.76
N GLY A 109 -3.85 4.17 -1.96
CA GLY A 109 -4.86 3.68 -1.03
C GLY A 109 -4.83 2.17 -0.80
N ALA A 110 -4.44 1.38 -1.81
CA ALA A 110 -4.25 -0.06 -1.66
C ALA A 110 -3.01 -0.41 -0.79
N LEU A 111 -1.91 0.32 -0.96
CA LEU A 111 -0.67 0.10 -0.22
C LEU A 111 -0.87 0.29 1.29
N LEU A 112 -1.65 1.30 1.68
CA LEU A 112 -1.89 1.64 3.09
C LEU A 112 -2.65 0.57 3.89
N ARG A 113 -3.24 -0.42 3.21
CA ARG A 113 -4.11 -1.44 3.81
C ARG A 113 -3.70 -2.88 3.45
N ILE A 114 -2.50 -3.07 2.93
CA ILE A 114 -2.04 -4.37 2.41
C ILE A 114 -1.45 -5.28 3.50
N MET A 115 -1.03 -4.74 4.65
CA MET A 115 -0.39 -5.52 5.71
C MET A 115 -1.17 -6.78 6.16
N PRO A 116 -2.50 -6.73 6.38
CA PRO A 116 -3.25 -7.95 6.71
C PRO A 116 -3.20 -9.02 5.62
N VAL A 117 -3.02 -8.63 4.36
CA VAL A 117 -2.90 -9.53 3.22
C VAL A 117 -1.57 -10.29 3.29
N VAL A 118 -0.47 -9.63 3.69
CA VAL A 118 0.83 -10.29 3.89
C VAL A 118 0.73 -11.42 4.91
N LEU A 119 0.13 -11.13 6.07
CA LEU A 119 -0.06 -12.13 7.13
C LEU A 119 -0.95 -13.30 6.67
N PHE A 120 -2.01 -12.98 5.93
CA PHE A 120 -2.91 -13.98 5.37
C PHE A 120 -2.18 -14.88 4.37
N LEU A 121 -1.43 -14.31 3.42
CA LEU A 121 -0.69 -15.07 2.41
C LEU A 121 0.40 -15.94 3.04
N ASN A 122 1.18 -15.40 3.97
CA ASN A 122 2.18 -16.18 4.71
C ASN A 122 1.54 -17.34 5.48
N THR A 123 0.35 -17.14 6.08
CA THR A 123 -0.37 -18.22 6.78
C THR A 123 -0.88 -19.31 5.84
N GLU A 124 -1.40 -18.94 4.67
CA GLU A 124 -2.03 -19.89 3.74
C GLU A 124 -1.01 -20.60 2.83
N TYR A 125 0.09 -19.93 2.48
CA TYR A 125 1.05 -20.40 1.47
C TYR A 125 2.48 -20.61 2.02
N GLY A 126 2.77 -20.17 3.25
CA GLY A 126 4.10 -20.23 3.86
C GLY A 126 5.02 -19.08 3.47
N ASP A 127 6.27 -19.13 3.91
CA ASP A 127 7.24 -18.04 3.75
C ASP A 127 7.61 -17.76 2.27
N ASP A 128 7.48 -18.77 1.41
CA ASP A 128 7.81 -18.68 -0.03
C ASP A 128 6.64 -18.14 -0.89
N PHE A 129 5.55 -17.63 -0.29
CA PHE A 129 4.37 -17.18 -1.05
C PHE A 129 4.69 -16.11 -2.11
N VAL A 130 5.76 -15.34 -1.90
CA VAL A 130 6.19 -14.25 -2.79
C VAL A 130 6.68 -14.72 -4.17
N ILE A 131 6.99 -16.01 -4.31
CA ILE A 131 7.35 -16.66 -5.57
C ILE A 131 6.29 -17.69 -6.04
N ASP A 132 5.17 -17.78 -5.33
CA ASP A 132 4.04 -18.66 -5.67
C ASP A 132 3.00 -17.88 -6.51
N ASP A 133 2.80 -18.30 -7.76
CA ASP A 133 1.88 -17.65 -8.71
C ASP A 133 0.43 -17.54 -8.14
N PRO A 134 -0.16 -18.58 -7.54
CA PRO A 134 -1.47 -18.47 -6.87
C PRO A 134 -1.53 -17.44 -5.72
N ALA A 135 -0.52 -17.38 -4.86
CA ALA A 135 -0.45 -16.41 -3.78
C ALA A 135 -0.31 -14.97 -4.31
N MET A 136 0.55 -14.78 -5.31
CA MET A 136 0.73 -13.48 -5.95
C MET A 136 -0.51 -13.03 -6.72
N LEU A 137 -1.24 -13.95 -7.36
CA LEU A 137 -2.55 -13.66 -7.94
C LEU A 137 -3.54 -13.19 -6.87
N THR A 138 -3.55 -13.83 -5.70
CA THR A 138 -4.40 -13.43 -4.56
C THR A 138 -4.07 -12.02 -4.09
N LEU A 139 -2.78 -11.69 -3.94
CA LEU A 139 -2.30 -10.34 -3.63
C LEU A 139 -2.80 -9.32 -4.66
N HIS A 140 -2.62 -9.63 -5.95
CA HIS A 140 -2.98 -8.74 -7.04
C HIS A 140 -4.48 -8.54 -7.14
N GLN A 141 -5.28 -9.58 -6.92
CA GLN A 141 -6.74 -9.46 -6.90
C GLN A 141 -7.23 -8.58 -5.77
N ILE A 142 -6.67 -8.70 -4.56
CA ILE A 142 -7.04 -7.83 -3.43
C ILE A 142 -6.62 -6.38 -3.68
N THR A 143 -5.41 -6.16 -4.22
CA THR A 143 -4.94 -4.81 -4.62
C THR A 143 -5.85 -4.23 -5.71
N GLY A 144 -6.17 -5.05 -6.71
CA GLY A 144 -6.98 -4.75 -7.87
C GLY A 144 -8.46 -4.53 -7.58
N LEU A 145 -8.94 -4.77 -6.36
CA LEU A 145 -10.27 -4.36 -5.95
C LEU A 145 -10.48 -2.84 -6.04
N THR A 146 -9.40 -2.05 -5.84
CA THR A 146 -9.46 -0.60 -6.03
C THR A 146 -8.39 -0.05 -6.97
N HIS A 147 -7.15 -0.56 -6.92
CA HIS A 147 -6.05 -0.08 -7.75
C HIS A 147 -5.61 -1.21 -8.70
N ASN A 148 -6.29 -1.35 -9.84
CA ASN A 148 -6.11 -2.46 -10.77
C ASN A 148 -5.19 -2.09 -11.95
N GLN A 149 -4.00 -1.63 -11.63
CA GLN A 149 -2.99 -1.19 -12.60
C GLN A 149 -1.65 -1.87 -12.33
N PRO A 150 -0.89 -2.24 -13.37
CA PRO A 150 0.42 -2.87 -13.21
C PRO A 150 1.34 -2.15 -12.22
N THR A 151 1.39 -0.82 -12.23
CA THR A 151 2.20 -0.01 -11.29
C THR A 151 1.78 -0.20 -9.84
N ALA A 152 0.48 -0.18 -9.54
CA ALA A 152 -0.05 -0.39 -8.20
C ALA A 152 0.17 -1.83 -7.71
N LEU A 153 -0.01 -2.81 -8.60
CA LEU A 153 0.23 -4.22 -8.32
C LEU A 153 1.71 -4.48 -8.00
N ILE A 154 2.64 -3.94 -8.80
CA ILE A 154 4.09 -4.02 -8.56
C ILE A 154 4.44 -3.34 -7.24
N THR A 155 3.92 -2.13 -6.98
CA THR A 155 4.19 -1.37 -5.75
C THR A 155 3.79 -2.16 -4.50
N ASN A 156 2.58 -2.74 -4.50
CA ASN A 156 2.11 -3.58 -3.39
C ASN A 156 2.95 -4.87 -3.29
N GLY A 157 3.32 -5.47 -4.42
CA GLY A 157 4.22 -6.62 -4.47
C GLY A 157 5.57 -6.37 -3.79
N ILE A 158 6.27 -5.30 -4.17
CA ILE A 158 7.56 -4.93 -3.57
C ILE A 158 7.41 -4.75 -2.06
N TYR A 159 6.36 -4.04 -1.62
CA TYR A 159 6.11 -3.82 -0.20
C TYR A 159 5.81 -5.12 0.55
N VAL A 160 5.00 -6.00 -0.03
CA VAL A 160 4.65 -7.31 0.54
C VAL A 160 5.89 -8.20 0.66
N MET A 161 6.75 -8.21 -0.37
CA MET A 161 8.03 -8.93 -0.34
C MET A 161 8.94 -8.38 0.76
N PHE A 162 9.06 -7.05 0.88
CA PHE A 162 9.83 -6.42 1.94
C PHE A 162 9.34 -6.81 3.34
N VAL A 163 8.03 -6.80 3.57
CA VAL A 163 7.45 -7.21 4.85
C VAL A 163 7.67 -8.71 5.10
N ASN A 164 7.58 -9.56 4.08
CA ASN A 164 7.84 -10.99 4.21
C ASN A 164 9.28 -11.26 4.71
N GLU A 165 10.28 -10.58 4.14
CA GLU A 165 11.67 -10.71 4.59
C GLU A 165 11.87 -10.21 6.02
N LEU A 166 11.22 -9.10 6.40
CA LEU A 166 11.21 -8.64 7.79
C LEU A 166 10.60 -9.68 8.74
N MET A 167 9.54 -10.35 8.31
CA MET A 167 8.91 -11.43 9.09
C MET A 167 9.81 -12.67 9.19
N ALA A 168 10.63 -12.94 8.17
CA ALA A 168 11.65 -13.99 8.17
C ALA A 168 12.86 -13.67 9.09
N GLY A 169 12.95 -12.44 9.61
CA GLY A 169 13.97 -12.01 10.57
C GLY A 169 15.15 -11.28 9.95
N GLU A 170 15.06 -10.91 8.68
CA GLU A 170 16.09 -10.11 8.00
C GLU A 170 16.16 -8.70 8.58
N THR A 171 17.35 -8.08 8.47
CA THR A 171 17.47 -6.66 8.84
C THR A 171 16.70 -5.80 7.82
N PRO A 172 16.23 -4.58 8.16
CA PRO A 172 15.54 -3.73 7.19
C PRO A 172 16.32 -3.43 5.91
N VAL A 173 17.65 -3.48 5.97
CA VAL A 173 18.52 -3.29 4.80
C VAL A 173 18.47 -4.52 3.91
N ASP A 174 18.77 -5.69 4.49
CA ASP A 174 18.81 -6.96 3.77
C ASP A 174 17.41 -7.31 3.21
N ALA A 175 16.37 -7.11 4.01
CA ALA A 175 14.98 -7.32 3.62
C ALA A 175 14.60 -6.49 2.39
N LEU A 176 15.04 -5.23 2.33
CA LEU A 176 14.72 -4.37 1.20
C LEU A 176 15.50 -4.78 -0.06
N GLU A 177 16.77 -5.17 0.09
CA GLU A 177 17.58 -5.68 -1.02
C GLU A 177 17.00 -6.96 -1.61
N ILE A 178 16.69 -7.94 -0.76
CA ILE A 178 16.09 -9.22 -1.16
C ILE A 178 14.73 -8.98 -1.82
N ALA A 179 13.90 -8.10 -1.26
CA ALA A 179 12.59 -7.79 -1.83
C ALA A 179 12.67 -7.14 -3.21
N ILE A 180 13.61 -6.21 -3.44
CA ILE A 180 13.81 -5.60 -4.76
C ILE A 180 14.29 -6.65 -5.77
N ASP A 181 15.30 -7.44 -5.41
CA ASP A 181 15.86 -8.48 -6.29
C ASP A 181 14.77 -9.52 -6.64
N THR A 182 13.98 -9.96 -5.65
CA THR A 182 12.85 -10.90 -5.82
C THR A 182 11.73 -10.30 -6.67
N ALA A 183 11.37 -9.04 -6.45
CA ALA A 183 10.33 -8.37 -7.23
C ALA A 183 10.72 -8.27 -8.70
N TYR A 184 11.97 -7.91 -8.99
CA TYR A 184 12.45 -7.83 -10.37
C TYR A 184 12.48 -9.19 -11.05
N ASP A 185 12.95 -10.24 -10.36
CA ASP A 185 12.93 -11.60 -10.89
C ASP A 185 11.50 -12.09 -11.16
N TYR A 186 10.56 -11.85 -10.24
CA TYR A 186 9.16 -12.21 -10.43
C TYR A 186 8.53 -11.41 -11.58
N TYR A 187 8.48 -10.08 -11.48
CA TYR A 187 7.72 -9.23 -12.42
C TYR A 187 8.30 -9.21 -13.84
N SER A 188 9.61 -9.40 -14.02
CA SER A 188 10.22 -9.43 -15.36
C SER A 188 9.77 -10.63 -16.20
N LYS A 189 9.37 -11.74 -15.57
CA LYS A 189 8.87 -12.97 -16.23
C LYS A 189 7.46 -12.83 -16.78
N HIS A 190 6.75 -11.76 -16.40
CA HIS A 190 5.34 -11.55 -16.76
C HIS A 190 5.18 -10.33 -17.67
N ASN A 191 4.89 -10.58 -18.96
CA ASN A 191 4.80 -9.52 -19.98
C ASN A 191 3.88 -8.34 -19.60
N ILE A 192 2.79 -8.59 -18.86
CA ILE A 192 1.83 -7.55 -18.45
C ILE A 192 2.44 -6.47 -17.54
N PHE A 193 3.56 -6.77 -16.88
CA PHE A 193 4.22 -5.86 -15.94
C PHE A 193 5.42 -5.14 -16.54
N GLN A 194 5.93 -5.56 -17.71
CA GLN A 194 7.20 -5.05 -18.23
C GLN A 194 7.22 -3.54 -18.48
N GLU A 195 6.14 -2.99 -19.05
CA GLU A 195 6.05 -1.54 -19.30
C GLU A 195 6.05 -0.73 -17.99
N ALA A 196 5.37 -1.24 -16.97
CA ALA A 196 5.30 -0.58 -15.67
C ALA A 196 6.55 -0.79 -14.81
N LEU A 197 7.25 -1.92 -14.97
CA LEU A 197 8.45 -2.25 -14.19
C LEU A 197 9.58 -1.24 -14.40
N ILE A 198 9.66 -0.63 -15.60
CA ILE A 198 10.63 0.43 -15.93
C ILE A 198 10.54 1.62 -14.96
N HIS A 199 9.35 1.91 -14.40
CA HIS A 199 9.17 2.99 -13.43
C HIS A 199 9.87 2.73 -12.09
N PHE A 200 10.28 1.50 -11.82
CA PHE A 200 10.93 1.10 -10.58
C PHE A 200 12.46 1.00 -10.71
N ASP A 201 13.04 1.26 -11.89
CA ASP A 201 14.47 1.01 -12.19
C ASP A 201 15.44 1.73 -11.24
N GLN A 202 15.01 2.83 -10.62
CA GLN A 202 15.80 3.54 -9.61
C GLN A 202 16.01 2.72 -8.32
N LEU A 203 15.11 1.77 -8.01
CA LEU A 203 15.25 0.85 -6.89
C LEU A 203 16.26 -0.27 -7.20
N ASN A 204 16.34 -0.70 -8.46
CA ASN A 204 17.25 -1.76 -8.89
C ASN A 204 18.59 -1.21 -9.40
N THR A 205 19.30 -0.49 -8.53
CA THR A 205 20.64 0.04 -8.83
C THR A 205 21.68 -0.51 -7.86
N PRO A 206 22.94 -0.72 -8.31
CA PRO A 206 24.03 -1.09 -7.40
C PRO A 206 24.24 -0.08 -6.25
N ASP A 207 23.95 1.20 -6.52
CA ASP A 207 24.12 2.28 -5.54
C ASP A 207 23.03 2.32 -4.48
N PHE A 208 21.82 1.81 -4.76
CA PHE A 208 20.77 1.65 -3.75
C PHE A 208 21.27 0.78 -2.58
N LYS A 209 22.06 -0.26 -2.89
CA LYS A 209 22.74 -1.14 -1.91
C LYS A 209 23.77 -0.39 -1.05
N ILE A 210 24.41 0.65 -1.61
CA ILE A 210 25.49 1.41 -0.95
C ILE A 210 24.96 2.57 -0.10
N VAL A 211 23.85 3.21 -0.48
CA VAL A 211 23.29 4.37 0.23
C VAL A 211 22.79 3.99 1.63
N ILE A 212 22.23 2.80 1.79
CA ILE A 212 21.68 2.34 3.08
C ILE A 212 22.80 2.02 4.09
N LEU A 213 23.86 1.34 3.65
CA LEU A 213 25.01 1.01 4.49
C LEU A 213 25.80 2.26 4.96
N ASN A 214 25.86 3.30 4.13
CA ASN A 214 26.58 4.53 4.46
C ASN A 214 25.87 5.41 5.50
N HIS A 215 24.56 5.25 5.71
CA HIS A 215 23.84 5.97 6.76
C HIS A 215 24.04 5.33 8.15
N SER A 216 24.21 4.01 8.21
CA SER A 216 24.51 3.24 9.44
C SER A 216 25.91 3.54 10.01
N LEU A 217 26.83 4.04 9.18
CA LEU A 217 28.20 4.39 9.56
C LEU A 217 28.38 5.86 9.97
N ARG A 218 27.31 6.68 9.97
CA ARG A 218 27.37 8.11 10.36
C ARG A 218 26.85 8.41 11.78
N GLN A 219 26.62 7.38 12.60
CA GLN A 219 26.23 7.55 14.02
C GLN A 219 27.18 6.85 15.00
N ILE A 220 28.50 7.00 14.81
CA ILE A 220 29.52 6.71 15.83
C ILE A 220 30.51 7.87 15.88
#